data_AF-A0AA38G3I9-F1
#
_entry.id   AF-A0AA38G3I9-F1
#
_cell.length_a   1.000
_cell.length_b   1.000
_cell.length_c   1.000
_cell.angle_alpha   90.00
_cell.angle_beta   90.00
_cell.angle_gamma   90.00
#
_symmetry.space_group_name_H-M   'P 1'
#
loop_
_entity.id
_entity.type
_entity.pdbx_description
1 polymer ?
#
loop_
_entity_poly.entity_id
_entity_poly.type
_entity_poly.pdbx_seq_one_letter_code
_entity_poly.pdbx_strand_id
1 'polypeptide(L)'
;ALGAESVLPYLDPSINGDALLRGANFASAGVGILNDTGVQFANIIRIPQQFAYFEEYQRRVAQILGEAETERLVEEALVSSITLGGNDYVNNYYLLPVSLRSVQFTVPDYTEYIVSEYEKYLRQLYDLGGRRVLVTSTGPLGCAPGVKATRSRNGECAAVPRFLTHNSDPS
;
A
#
# COMPACT_ATOMS: atom_id res chain seq x y z
N ALA A 1 17.90 12.35 4.45
CA ALA A 1 16.87 13.21 5.07
C ALA A 1 15.72 13.37 4.07
N LEU A 2 14.50 13.01 4.46
CA LEU A 2 13.27 13.09 3.66
C LEU A 2 12.78 14.54 3.58
N GLY A 3 13.54 15.39 2.90
CA GLY A 3 13.33 16.85 2.84
C GLY A 3 12.67 17.36 1.56
N ALA A 4 11.98 16.50 0.81
CA ALA A 4 11.12 16.95 -0.28
C ALA A 4 9.76 17.34 0.32
N GLU A 5 9.21 18.48 -0.08
CA GLU A 5 7.86 18.90 0.28
C GLU A 5 6.87 17.79 -0.08
N SER A 6 6.09 17.31 0.89
CA SER A 6 5.17 16.21 0.67
C SER A 6 4.08 16.67 -0.30
N VAL A 7 3.87 15.91 -1.38
CA VAL A 7 2.72 16.11 -2.26
C VAL A 7 1.41 16.00 -1.48
N LEU A 8 0.44 16.84 -1.86
CA LEU A 8 -0.87 16.91 -1.21
C LEU A 8 -1.72 15.68 -1.54
N PRO A 9 -2.66 15.27 -0.68
CA PRO A 9 -3.66 14.27 -1.01
C PRO A 9 -4.43 14.65 -2.28
N TYR A 10 -4.70 13.70 -3.18
CA TYR A 10 -5.45 13.99 -4.42
C TYR A 10 -6.87 14.50 -4.18
N LEU A 11 -7.47 14.17 -3.03
CA LEU A 11 -8.80 14.67 -2.65
C LEU A 11 -8.76 16.03 -1.94
N ASP A 12 -7.59 16.62 -1.75
CA ASP A 12 -7.46 17.95 -1.16
C ASP A 12 -7.94 19.02 -2.16
N PRO A 13 -8.89 19.91 -1.80
CA PRO A 13 -9.37 20.97 -2.69
C PRO A 13 -8.28 21.92 -3.21
N SER A 14 -7.13 21.99 -2.52
CA SER A 14 -5.98 22.80 -2.92
C SER A 14 -5.12 22.17 -4.03
N ILE A 15 -5.40 20.93 -4.46
CA ILE A 15 -4.73 20.28 -5.60
C ILE A 15 -5.27 20.83 -6.94
N ASN A 16 -4.85 22.03 -7.30
CA ASN A 16 -5.24 22.70 -8.55
C ASN A 16 -4.06 23.45 -9.20
N GLY A 17 -4.17 23.74 -10.50
CA GLY A 17 -3.15 24.45 -11.27
C GLY A 17 -1.74 23.85 -11.08
N ASP A 18 -0.78 24.70 -10.69
CA ASP A 18 0.61 24.31 -10.45
C ASP A 18 0.79 23.23 -9.38
N ALA A 19 -0.13 23.12 -8.42
CA ALA A 19 -0.07 22.07 -7.40
C ALA A 19 -0.29 20.67 -8.00
N LEU A 20 -1.12 20.54 -9.04
CA LEU A 20 -1.25 19.28 -9.79
C LEU A 20 0.06 18.90 -10.48
N LEU A 21 0.77 19.89 -11.02
CA LEU A 21 2.02 19.66 -11.74
C LEU A 21 3.17 19.23 -10.82
N ARG A 22 3.09 19.54 -9.52
CA ARG A 22 4.05 19.06 -8.51
C ARG A 22 3.81 17.61 -8.09
N GLY A 23 2.65 17.03 -8.40
CA GLY A 23 2.27 15.67 -8.05
C GLY A 23 1.21 15.59 -6.94
N ALA A 24 0.65 14.40 -6.74
CA ALA A 24 -0.42 14.13 -5.78
C ALA A 24 -0.20 12.81 -5.03
N ASN A 25 -0.72 12.72 -3.82
CA ASN A 25 -0.74 11.50 -3.00
C ASN A 25 -2.10 10.81 -3.08
N PHE A 26 -2.12 9.57 -3.57
CA PHE A 26 -3.33 8.75 -3.70
C PHE A 26 -3.48 7.72 -2.57
N ALA A 27 -2.49 7.59 -1.69
CA ALA A 27 -2.46 6.56 -0.66
C ALA A 27 -3.55 6.76 0.40
N SER A 28 -4.11 5.65 0.86
CA SER A 28 -5.14 5.61 1.90
C SER A 28 -4.71 4.78 3.10
N ALA A 29 -4.90 5.29 4.31
CA ALA A 29 -4.56 4.57 5.53
C ALA A 29 -5.44 3.33 5.70
N GLY A 30 -4.83 2.22 6.15
CA GLY A 30 -5.55 0.97 6.44
C GLY A 30 -5.84 0.08 5.23
N VAL A 31 -5.56 0.56 4.00
CA VAL A 31 -5.67 -0.26 2.78
C VAL A 31 -4.62 -1.38 2.80
N GLY A 32 -5.03 -2.56 2.35
CA GLY A 32 -4.12 -3.67 2.06
C GLY A 32 -4.00 -3.93 0.56
N ILE A 33 -3.21 -4.93 0.21
CA ILE A 33 -3.15 -5.43 -1.16
C ILE A 33 -4.47 -6.11 -1.51
N LEU A 34 -5.07 -6.85 -0.57
CA LEU A 34 -6.36 -7.47 -0.83
C LEU A 34 -7.51 -6.49 -0.64
N ASN A 35 -8.52 -6.61 -1.50
CA ASN A 35 -9.71 -5.75 -1.50
C ASN A 35 -10.58 -5.90 -0.23
N ASP A 36 -10.46 -7.04 0.46
CA ASP A 36 -11.12 -7.36 1.73
C ASP A 36 -10.31 -6.92 2.96
N THR A 37 -9.06 -6.47 2.80
CA THR A 37 -8.28 -5.93 3.90
C THR A 37 -8.77 -4.55 4.31
N GLY A 38 -8.90 -4.35 5.62
CA GLY A 38 -9.32 -3.06 6.18
C GLY A 38 -10.82 -2.80 6.13
N VAL A 39 -11.66 -3.80 5.82
CA VAL A 39 -13.14 -3.67 5.87
C VAL A 39 -13.68 -3.15 7.21
N GLN A 40 -12.93 -3.31 8.30
CA GLN A 40 -13.23 -2.73 9.62
C GLN A 40 -13.18 -1.19 9.66
N PHE A 41 -12.58 -0.55 8.65
CA PHE A 41 -12.51 0.89 8.51
C PHE A 41 -13.53 1.33 7.44
N ALA A 42 -14.51 2.14 7.84
CA ALA A 42 -15.66 2.47 7.00
C ALA A 42 -15.31 3.25 5.72
N ASN A 43 -14.25 4.06 5.72
CA ASN A 43 -13.89 4.99 4.64
C ASN A 43 -12.50 4.71 4.05
N ILE A 44 -12.23 3.48 3.57
CA ILE A 44 -10.98 3.16 2.86
C ILE A 44 -11.10 3.40 1.36
N ILE A 45 -10.13 4.11 0.81
CA ILE A 45 -9.93 4.22 -0.64
C ILE A 45 -9.04 3.04 -1.07
N ARG A 46 -9.66 2.03 -1.68
CA ARG A 46 -8.97 0.81 -2.12
C ARG A 46 -8.12 1.04 -3.36
N ILE A 47 -7.13 0.17 -3.61
CA ILE A 47 -6.19 0.30 -4.74
C ILE A 47 -6.89 0.56 -6.09
N PRO A 48 -7.98 -0.13 -6.47
CA PRO A 48 -8.68 0.18 -7.72
C PRO A 48 -9.21 1.61 -7.79
N GLN A 49 -9.70 2.16 -6.67
CA GLN A 49 -10.15 3.54 -6.60
C GLN A 49 -8.98 4.53 -6.64
N GLN A 50 -7.83 4.18 -6.05
CA GLN A 50 -6.61 4.98 -6.15
C GLN A 50 -6.14 5.07 -7.61
N PHE A 51 -6.22 3.99 -8.38
CA PHE A 51 -5.93 3.99 -9.82
C PHE A 51 -6.94 4.82 -10.62
N ALA A 52 -8.24 4.74 -10.30
CA ALA A 52 -9.24 5.62 -10.93
C ALA A 52 -8.92 7.11 -10.69
N TYR A 53 -8.46 7.47 -9.49
CA TYR A 53 -8.01 8.83 -9.20
C TYR A 53 -6.71 9.19 -9.94
N PHE A 54 -5.82 8.23 -10.15
CA PHE A 54 -4.61 8.44 -10.93
C PHE A 54 -4.93 8.73 -12.41
N GLU A 55 -5.86 7.99 -13.02
CA GLU A 55 -6.35 8.27 -14.38
C GLU A 55 -7.05 9.62 -14.47
N GLU A 56 -7.82 10.01 -13.46
CA GLU A 56 -8.43 11.33 -13.38
C GLU A 56 -7.37 12.44 -13.28
N TYR A 57 -6.35 12.24 -12.45
CA TYR A 57 -5.21 13.13 -12.33
C TYR A 57 -4.50 13.32 -13.68
N GLN A 58 -4.23 12.23 -14.41
CA GLN A 58 -3.63 12.30 -15.75
C GLN A 58 -4.47 13.15 -16.69
N ARG A 59 -5.79 12.96 -16.73
CA ARG A 59 -6.69 13.79 -17.56
C ARG A 59 -6.64 15.27 -17.17
N ARG A 60 -6.61 15.59 -15.88
CA ARG A 60 -6.52 16.97 -15.39
C ARG A 60 -5.18 17.63 -15.75
N VAL A 61 -4.08 16.91 -15.67
CA VAL A 61 -2.75 17.40 -16.07
C VAL A 61 -2.66 17.56 -17.58
N ALA A 62 -3.23 16.64 -18.36
CA ALA A 62 -3.29 16.73 -19.82
C ALA A 62 -4.05 17.96 -20.32
N GLN A 63 -5.07 18.42 -19.58
CA GLN A 63 -5.76 19.68 -19.89
C GLN A 63 -4.87 20.92 -19.69
N ILE A 64 -3.80 20.83 -18.90
CA ILE A 64 -2.89 21.93 -18.59
C ILE A 64 -1.65 21.89 -19.50
N LEU A 65 -1.02 20.72 -19.64
CA LEU A 65 0.28 20.56 -20.33
C LEU A 65 0.17 19.90 -21.71
N GLY A 66 -0.98 19.33 -22.06
CA GLY A 66 -1.13 18.46 -23.22
C GLY A 66 -0.72 17.01 -22.93
N GLU A 67 -1.13 16.10 -23.82
CA GLU A 67 -0.99 14.64 -23.60
C GLU A 67 0.47 14.19 -23.54
N ALA A 68 1.31 14.62 -24.48
CA ALA A 68 2.71 14.18 -24.57
C ALA A 68 3.54 14.57 -23.33
N GLU A 69 3.36 15.79 -22.82
CA GLU A 69 4.09 16.24 -21.64
C GLU A 69 3.56 15.60 -20.35
N THR A 70 2.26 15.26 -20.32
CA THR A 70 1.66 14.50 -19.21
C THR A 70 2.21 13.08 -19.13
N GLU A 71 2.35 12.43 -20.29
CA GLU A 71 2.97 11.10 -20.37
C GLU A 71 4.40 11.13 -19.83
N ARG A 72 5.22 12.11 -20.26
CA ARG A 72 6.58 12.29 -19.75
C ARG A 72 6.62 12.53 -18.24
N LEU A 73 5.72 13.35 -17.72
CA LEU A 73 5.60 13.63 -16.29
C LEU A 73 5.27 12.37 -15.50
N VAL A 74 4.34 11.55 -16.00
CA VAL A 74 3.94 10.28 -15.37
C VAL A 74 5.10 9.26 -15.38
N GLU A 75 5.84 9.17 -16.47
CA GLU A 75 6.99 8.25 -16.57
C GLU A 75 8.13 8.65 -15.62
N GLU A 76 8.33 9.95 -15.41
CA GLU A 76 9.34 10.49 -14.49
C GLU A 76 8.89 10.49 -13.02
N ALA A 77 7.58 10.47 -12.78
CA ALA A 77 7.00 10.49 -11.45
C ALA A 77 7.34 9.21 -10.67
N LEU A 78 7.77 9.40 -9.43
CA LEU A 78 7.95 8.30 -8.49
C LEU A 78 6.59 7.90 -7.93
N VAL A 79 6.11 6.72 -8.30
CA VAL A 79 4.93 6.11 -7.69
C VAL A 79 5.39 5.34 -6.45
N SER A 80 5.12 5.92 -5.28
CA SER A 80 5.36 5.25 -4.00
C SER A 80 4.30 4.17 -3.80
N SER A 81 4.58 2.99 -4.32
CA SER A 81 3.68 1.86 -4.30
C SER A 81 4.09 0.94 -3.16
N ILE A 82 3.39 1.14 -2.04
CA ILE A 82 2.97 0.05 -1.16
C ILE A 82 3.99 -0.26 -0.06
N THR A 83 3.62 0.19 1.14
CA THR A 83 4.00 -0.48 2.38
C THR A 83 3.38 -1.87 2.31
N LEU A 84 4.18 -2.84 1.87
CA LEU A 84 3.76 -4.23 1.67
C LEU A 84 2.93 -4.72 2.85
N GLY A 85 1.79 -5.37 2.58
CA GLY A 85 1.07 -6.35 3.42
C GLY A 85 0.81 -6.04 4.89
N GLY A 86 1.24 -4.92 5.44
CA GLY A 86 1.29 -4.70 6.89
C GLY A 86 -0.11 -4.74 7.47
N ASN A 87 -1.05 -4.13 6.78
CA ASN A 87 -2.47 -4.20 7.13
C ASN A 87 -3.07 -5.59 6.86
N ASP A 88 -2.67 -6.27 5.78
CA ASP A 88 -3.14 -7.62 5.45
C ASP A 88 -2.71 -8.63 6.53
N TYR A 89 -1.46 -8.59 6.98
CA TYR A 89 -0.93 -9.44 8.05
C TYR A 89 -1.39 -9.00 9.44
N VAL A 90 -1.38 -7.70 9.74
CA VAL A 90 -1.77 -7.22 11.08
C VAL A 90 -3.24 -7.51 11.34
N ASN A 91 -4.12 -7.24 10.38
CA ASN A 91 -5.56 -7.47 10.56
C ASN A 91 -5.91 -8.97 10.57
N ASN A 92 -5.27 -9.80 9.72
CA ASN A 92 -5.64 -11.21 9.61
C ASN A 92 -4.87 -12.15 10.55
N TYR A 93 -3.64 -11.82 10.97
CA TYR A 93 -2.77 -12.74 11.73
C TYR A 93 -2.27 -12.20 13.08
N TYR A 94 -2.36 -10.89 13.34
CA TYR A 94 -1.94 -10.30 14.63
C TYR A 94 -3.09 -9.77 15.51
N LEU A 95 -4.13 -9.19 14.94
CA LEU A 95 -5.22 -8.59 15.73
C LEU A 95 -6.35 -9.57 16.02
N LEU A 96 -6.60 -10.53 15.13
CA LEU A 96 -7.65 -11.55 15.30
C LEU A 96 -7.03 -12.90 15.74
N PRO A 97 -7.58 -13.59 16.76
CA PRO A 97 -7.12 -14.91 17.17
C PRO A 97 -7.45 -16.01 16.14
N VAL A 98 -8.53 -15.86 15.37
CA VAL A 98 -8.90 -16.70 14.22
C VAL A 98 -9.53 -15.79 13.15
N SER A 99 -8.87 -15.64 12.01
CA SER A 99 -9.43 -15.00 10.81
C SER A 99 -9.73 -16.07 9.75
N LEU A 100 -10.70 -15.82 8.87
CA LEU A 100 -10.99 -16.70 7.72
C LEU A 100 -9.72 -16.98 6.89
N ARG A 101 -8.83 -16.00 6.76
CA ARG A 101 -7.55 -16.14 6.05
C ARG A 101 -6.55 -17.03 6.78
N SER A 102 -6.45 -16.92 8.10
CA SER A 102 -5.59 -17.80 8.91
C SER A 102 -6.05 -19.27 8.94
N VAL A 103 -7.32 -19.54 8.60
CA VAL A 103 -7.86 -20.90 8.44
C VAL A 103 -7.69 -21.41 7.01
N GLN A 104 -7.71 -20.52 6.01
CA GLN A 104 -7.59 -20.86 4.59
C GLN A 104 -6.15 -21.03 4.10
N PHE A 105 -5.21 -20.28 4.66
CA PHE A 105 -3.83 -20.22 4.17
C PHE A 105 -2.84 -20.38 5.30
N THR A 106 -1.77 -21.13 5.05
CA THR A 106 -0.54 -20.97 5.82
C THR A 106 0.10 -19.62 5.47
N VAL A 107 1.02 -19.16 6.30
CA VAL A 107 1.67 -17.86 6.09
C VAL A 107 2.50 -17.82 4.81
N PRO A 108 3.30 -18.85 4.47
CA PRO A 108 3.97 -18.92 3.17
C PRO A 108 2.98 -18.83 2.01
N ASP A 109 1.91 -19.62 2.02
CA ASP A 109 0.91 -19.62 0.94
C ASP A 109 0.20 -18.25 0.83
N TYR A 110 -0.08 -17.61 1.96
CA TYR A 110 -0.65 -16.27 1.99
C TYR A 110 0.33 -15.23 1.45
N THR A 111 1.63 -15.40 1.69
CA THR A 111 2.68 -14.52 1.13
C THR A 111 2.70 -14.64 -0.38
N GLU A 112 2.73 -15.86 -0.92
CA GLU A 112 2.68 -16.11 -2.36
C GLU A 112 1.40 -15.54 -2.98
N TYR A 113 0.25 -15.72 -2.32
CA TYR A 113 -1.01 -15.15 -2.76
C TYR A 113 -0.96 -13.61 -2.82
N ILE A 114 -0.48 -12.96 -1.76
CA ILE A 114 -0.33 -11.50 -1.71
C ILE A 114 0.61 -10.99 -2.81
N VAL A 115 1.73 -11.67 -3.04
CA VAL A 115 2.66 -11.33 -4.13
C VAL A 115 1.97 -11.46 -5.49
N SER A 116 1.20 -12.52 -5.71
CA SER A 116 0.47 -12.73 -6.97
C SER A 116 -0.59 -11.66 -7.24
N GLU A 117 -1.30 -11.18 -6.21
CA GLU A 117 -2.25 -10.08 -6.34
C GLU A 117 -1.53 -8.74 -6.55
N TYR A 118 -0.40 -8.55 -5.86
CA TYR A 118 0.44 -7.36 -6.02
C TYR A 118 0.98 -7.21 -7.46
N GLU A 119 1.42 -8.32 -8.07
CA GLU A 119 1.87 -8.32 -9.46
C GLU A 119 0.80 -7.80 -10.43
N LYS A 120 -0.48 -8.09 -10.17
CA LYS A 120 -1.58 -7.56 -11.02
C LYS A 120 -1.65 -6.04 -10.94
N TYR A 121 -1.52 -5.48 -9.74
CA TYR A 121 -1.51 -4.02 -9.56
C TYR A 121 -0.26 -3.36 -10.12
N LEU A 122 0.90 -4.02 -10.04
CA LEU A 122 2.12 -3.52 -10.70
C LEU A 122 1.96 -3.48 -12.23
N ARG A 123 1.37 -4.52 -12.83
CA ARG A 123 1.08 -4.54 -14.27
C ARG A 123 0.12 -3.42 -14.65
N GLN A 124 -0.97 -3.26 -13.90
CA GLN A 124 -1.92 -2.18 -14.14
C GLN A 124 -1.27 -0.79 -14.00
N LEU A 125 -0.40 -0.59 -13.01
CA LEU A 125 0.34 0.66 -12.86
C LEU A 125 1.29 0.91 -14.03
N TYR A 126 1.94 -0.14 -14.52
CA TYR A 126 2.81 -0.07 -15.70
C TYR A 126 2.02 0.30 -16.96
N ASP A 127 0.83 -0.28 -17.14
CA ASP A 127 -0.08 0.03 -18.24
C ASP A 127 -0.57 1.49 -18.20
N LEU A 128 -0.67 2.07 -16.99
CA LEU A 128 -0.99 3.49 -16.76
C LEU A 128 0.22 4.43 -16.93
N GLY A 129 1.38 3.92 -17.34
CA GLY A 129 2.59 4.73 -17.60
C GLY A 129 3.55 4.83 -16.41
N GLY A 130 3.25 4.20 -15.28
CA GLY A 130 4.15 4.20 -14.12
C GLY A 130 5.45 3.43 -14.42
N ARG A 131 6.59 4.12 -14.44
CA ARG A 131 7.91 3.50 -14.68
C ARG A 131 8.77 3.40 -13.43
N ARG A 132 8.56 4.28 -12.45
CA ARG A 132 9.36 4.34 -11.22
C ARG A 132 8.49 3.95 -10.04
N VAL A 133 8.65 2.73 -9.58
CA VAL A 133 7.88 2.18 -8.45
C VAL A 133 8.80 1.98 -7.26
N LEU A 134 8.50 2.65 -6.14
CA LEU A 134 9.18 2.38 -4.87
C LEU A 134 8.35 1.36 -4.08
N VAL A 135 8.92 0.18 -3.87
CA VAL A 135 8.34 -0.89 -3.03
C VAL A 135 9.07 -0.94 -1.70
N THR A 136 8.32 -0.93 -0.59
CA THR A 136 8.90 -0.94 0.76
C THR A 136 8.49 -2.20 1.53
N SER A 137 9.44 -2.83 2.24
CA SER A 137 9.17 -4.01 3.05
C SER A 137 8.19 -3.70 4.20
N THR A 138 7.44 -4.73 4.64
CA THR A 138 6.82 -4.71 5.96
C THR A 138 7.91 -4.47 7.00
N GLY A 139 7.90 -3.32 7.68
CA GLY A 139 8.67 -3.18 8.91
C GLY A 139 8.27 -4.26 9.94
N PRO A 140 8.98 -4.40 11.06
CA PRO A 140 8.66 -5.42 12.05
C PRO A 140 7.23 -5.26 12.58
N LEU A 141 6.31 -6.09 12.09
CA LEU A 141 4.86 -5.96 12.33
C LEU A 141 4.50 -6.09 13.82
N GLY A 142 5.30 -6.85 14.57
CA GLY A 142 5.20 -6.94 16.03
C GLY A 142 5.40 -5.62 16.77
N CYS A 143 6.03 -4.64 16.13
CA CYS A 143 6.23 -3.30 16.67
C CYS A 143 5.09 -2.33 16.36
N ALA A 144 4.10 -2.74 15.56
CA ALA A 144 2.96 -1.87 15.23
C ALA A 144 2.21 -1.48 16.53
N PRO A 145 1.80 -0.21 16.69
CA PRO A 145 1.19 0.28 17.94
C PRO A 145 0.01 -0.57 18.44
N GLY A 146 -0.89 -0.99 17.52
CA GLY A 146 -2.02 -1.87 17.87
C GLY A 146 -1.58 -3.25 18.36
N VAL A 147 -0.56 -3.84 17.73
CA VAL A 147 -0.01 -5.13 18.14
C VAL A 147 0.68 -5.03 19.50
N LYS A 148 1.46 -3.96 19.72
CA LYS A 148 2.10 -3.70 21.02
C LYS A 148 1.06 -3.52 22.13
N ALA A 149 0.00 -2.75 21.89
CA ALA A 149 -1.05 -2.52 22.87
C ALA A 149 -1.78 -3.81 23.29
N THR A 150 -1.96 -4.76 22.36
CA THR A 150 -2.71 -6.00 22.64
C THR A 150 -1.83 -7.16 23.08
N ARG A 151 -0.59 -7.26 22.58
CA ARG A 151 0.27 -8.45 22.76
C ARG A 151 1.56 -8.21 23.52
N SER A 152 1.97 -6.96 23.75
CA SER A 152 3.17 -6.66 24.52
C SER A 152 2.85 -6.51 26.01
N ARG A 153 3.65 -7.14 26.87
CA ARG A 153 3.53 -7.01 28.34
C ARG A 153 4.44 -5.94 28.93
N ASN A 154 5.48 -5.53 28.20
CA ASN A 154 6.58 -4.68 28.65
C ASN A 154 6.93 -3.56 27.65
N GLY A 155 6.15 -3.40 26.57
CA GLY A 155 6.42 -2.40 25.53
C GLY A 155 7.42 -2.86 24.46
N GLU A 156 7.89 -4.10 24.51
CA GLU A 156 8.68 -4.73 23.44
C GLU A 156 7.80 -5.10 22.24
N CYS A 157 8.41 -5.27 21.09
CA CYS A 157 7.70 -5.73 19.90
C CYS A 157 7.24 -7.18 20.09
N ALA A 158 5.99 -7.48 19.72
CA ALA A 158 5.48 -8.84 19.81
C ALA A 158 6.30 -9.77 18.91
N ALA A 159 6.69 -10.93 19.41
CA ALA A 159 7.32 -11.96 18.59
C ALA A 159 6.39 -12.32 17.43
N VAL A 160 7.01 -12.57 16.27
CA VAL A 160 6.31 -13.09 15.10
C VAL A 160 5.61 -14.40 15.51
N PRO A 161 4.27 -14.52 15.39
CA PRO A 161 3.56 -15.77 15.65
C PRO A 161 4.27 -16.96 15.02
N ARG A 162 4.47 -18.04 15.78
CA ARG A 162 5.23 -19.25 15.38
C ARG A 162 4.72 -19.90 14.08
N PHE A 163 3.48 -19.60 13.67
CA PHE A 163 2.87 -20.01 12.41
C PHE A 163 3.38 -19.23 11.17
N LEU A 164 4.05 -18.08 11.36
CA LEU A 164 4.70 -17.30 10.28
C LEU A 164 6.19 -17.68 10.09
N THR A 165 6.77 -18.53 10.94
CA THR A 165 8.22 -18.83 10.94
C THR A 165 8.58 -20.25 10.49
N HIS A 166 7.62 -21.08 10.07
CA HIS A 166 7.95 -22.38 9.50
C HIS A 166 8.41 -22.22 8.05
N ASN A 167 9.68 -21.84 7.86
CA ASN A 167 10.58 -22.26 6.78
C ASN A 167 11.94 -21.55 6.88
N SER A 168 12.59 -21.66 8.04
CA SER A 168 14.03 -21.35 8.12
C SER A 168 14.67 -22.14 9.26
N ASP A 169 14.68 -23.47 9.10
CA ASP A 169 15.75 -24.31 9.65
C ASP A 169 16.52 -24.87 8.44
N PRO A 170 17.77 -24.46 8.20
CA PRO A 170 18.66 -25.19 7.31
C PRO A 170 19.07 -26.50 8.00
N SER A 171 19.14 -27.54 7.19
CA SER A 171 19.62 -28.89 7.53
C SER A 171 21.02 -28.89 8.13
#